data_AF-A0A3R9PFM5-F1
#
_entry.id   AF-A0A3R9PFM5-F1
#
_cell.length_a   1.000
_cell.length_b   1.000
_cell.length_c   1.000
_cell.angle_alpha   90.00
_cell.angle_beta   90.00
_cell.angle_gamma   90.00
#
_symmetry.space_group_name_H-M   'P 1'
#
loop_
_entity.id
_entity.type
_entity.pdbx_description
1 polymer ?
#
loop_
_entity_poly.entity_id
_entity_poly.type
_entity_poly.pdbx_seq_one_letter_code
_entity_poly.pdbx_strand_id
1 'polypeptide(L)'
;MKELVREKIIQVARKVKEDIDKGMFPELVYPPNSKANIKFLEEKGYLFEPKSFSTISGDRVKSLRTLSGVLYGLSRALDHLENGLTMTKRDFYYLHKVQKFKGTLFPKEQRETDARIILMELLLGMPREAFSITSDPRGWIYGDIELIDRSGRLIKANEVGEMGYSVPPRPENITFKRIGVKAVVAIEKVGPAKNMIELGIPEEKKIGIAILQGQASRNMRRFLRMLSDEGVPIAVLTDLSPWSLRIAATVVYNSINSAHVDGLAVPEARFIGIKTDDVEEGFFSDYKFALEPLTQMDYKAAEDNRHLPNLQAPIWQKENNWFLEKKMKAELEIFKAMSPSAKDLKKLYVEYLSMKLEEALGISI
;
A
#
# COMPACT_ATOMS: atom_id res chain seq x y z
N MET A 1 -5.42 22.16 3.68
CA MET A 1 -5.34 20.84 4.34
C MET A 1 -5.09 20.93 5.85
N LYS A 2 -4.03 21.63 6.32
CA LYS A 2 -3.76 21.79 7.76
C LYS A 2 -4.94 22.37 8.55
N GLU A 3 -5.53 23.47 8.07
CA GLU A 3 -6.69 24.11 8.70
C GLU A 3 -7.89 23.18 8.84
N LEU A 4 -8.15 22.36 7.81
CA LEU A 4 -9.25 21.40 7.82
C LEU A 4 -9.03 20.28 8.85
N VAL A 5 -7.79 19.78 8.97
CA VAL A 5 -7.43 18.80 10.02
C VAL A 5 -7.63 19.40 11.41
N ARG A 6 -7.15 20.64 11.61
CA ARG A 6 -7.33 21.38 12.87
C ARG A 6 -8.81 21.54 13.21
N GLU A 7 -9.61 21.98 12.25
CA GLU A 7 -11.05 22.18 12.44
C GLU A 7 -11.74 20.89 12.89
N LYS A 8 -11.49 19.76 12.21
CA LYS A 8 -12.08 18.47 12.58
C LYS A 8 -11.64 17.99 13.97
N ILE A 9 -10.37 18.15 14.33
CA ILE A 9 -9.87 17.81 15.67
C ILE A 9 -10.57 18.66 16.74
N ILE A 10 -10.73 19.96 16.49
CA ILE A 10 -11.41 20.88 17.41
C ILE A 10 -12.91 20.56 17.51
N GLN A 11 -13.57 20.14 16.42
CA GLN A 11 -14.96 19.69 16.46
C GLN A 11 -15.14 18.48 17.37
N VAL A 12 -14.26 17.48 17.28
CA VAL A 12 -14.26 16.31 18.19
C VAL A 12 -14.07 16.75 19.65
N ALA A 13 -13.13 17.66 19.92
CA ALA A 13 -12.88 18.17 21.27
C ALA A 13 -14.07 18.98 21.83
N ARG A 14 -14.72 19.81 21.01
CA ARG A 14 -15.91 20.58 21.38
C ARG A 14 -17.06 19.66 21.75
N LYS A 15 -17.33 18.62 20.96
CA LYS A 15 -18.37 17.64 21.26
C LYS A 15 -18.16 16.98 22.62
N VAL A 16 -16.95 16.54 22.90
CA VAL A 16 -16.61 15.95 24.22
C VAL A 16 -16.77 16.97 25.34
N LYS A 17 -16.32 18.22 25.14
CA LYS A 17 -16.48 19.29 26.14
C LYS A 17 -17.96 19.55 26.45
N GLU A 18 -18.80 19.68 25.43
CA GLU A 18 -20.23 19.92 25.58
C GLU A 18 -20.93 18.82 26.37
N ASP A 19 -20.57 17.56 26.15
CA ASP A 19 -21.14 16.44 26.91
C ASP A 19 -20.73 16.52 28.39
N ILE A 20 -19.46 16.85 28.69
CA ILE A 20 -18.96 17.04 30.06
C ILE A 20 -19.66 18.22 30.75
N ASP A 21 -19.76 19.37 30.07
CA ASP A 21 -20.37 20.59 30.61
C ASP A 21 -21.87 20.36 30.95
N LYS A 22 -22.54 19.44 30.24
CA LYS A 22 -23.92 19.01 30.50
C LYS A 22 -24.04 17.92 31.59
N GLY A 23 -22.92 17.49 32.18
CA GLY A 23 -22.89 16.39 33.16
C GLY A 23 -23.15 15.01 32.55
N MET A 24 -23.02 14.86 31.23
CA MET A 24 -23.20 13.59 30.52
C MET A 24 -21.86 12.88 30.30
N PHE A 25 -21.90 11.56 30.17
CA PHE A 25 -20.73 10.80 29.71
C PHE A 25 -20.44 11.17 28.25
N PRO A 26 -19.20 11.51 27.89
CA PRO A 26 -18.88 11.89 26.51
C PRO A 26 -19.05 10.75 25.53
N GLU A 27 -19.61 11.06 24.36
CA GLU A 27 -19.85 10.06 23.32
C GLU A 27 -19.34 10.53 21.96
N LEU A 28 -18.59 9.66 21.29
CA LEU A 28 -18.18 9.88 19.90
C LEU A 28 -18.74 8.77 19.02
N VAL A 29 -19.39 9.18 17.93
CA VAL A 29 -19.94 8.30 16.91
C VAL A 29 -18.97 8.23 15.74
N TYR A 30 -18.68 7.03 15.26
CA TYR A 30 -17.80 6.82 14.11
C TYR A 30 -18.26 5.63 13.27
N PRO A 31 -17.98 5.63 11.95
CA PRO A 31 -18.25 4.47 11.11
C PRO A 31 -17.11 3.45 11.27
N PRO A 32 -17.35 2.23 11.78
CA PRO A 32 -16.28 1.23 11.91
C PRO A 32 -15.80 0.73 10.54
N ASN A 33 -14.50 0.43 10.40
CA ASN A 33 -13.94 -0.30 9.26
C ASN A 33 -14.32 -1.79 9.35
N SER A 34 -15.59 -2.09 9.10
CA SER A 34 -16.20 -3.42 9.24
C SER A 34 -16.81 -3.88 7.92
N LYS A 35 -17.07 -5.19 7.77
CA LYS A 35 -17.72 -5.75 6.57
C LYS A 35 -19.05 -5.07 6.21
N ALA A 36 -19.78 -4.55 7.20
CA ALA A 36 -21.06 -3.85 6.96
C ALA A 36 -20.89 -2.50 6.26
N ASN A 37 -19.72 -1.86 6.40
CA ASN A 37 -19.41 -0.54 5.83
C ASN A 37 -18.43 -0.62 4.65
N ILE A 38 -18.01 -1.83 4.26
CA ILE A 38 -17.06 -2.03 3.17
C ILE A 38 -17.78 -2.79 2.06
N LYS A 39 -17.78 -2.21 0.87
CA LYS A 39 -18.24 -2.85 -0.35
C LYS A 39 -17.04 -3.12 -1.25
N PHE A 40 -17.00 -4.28 -1.89
CA PHE A 40 -16.00 -4.57 -2.92
C PHE A 40 -16.67 -4.44 -4.29
N LEU A 41 -16.06 -3.68 -5.19
CA LEU A 41 -16.43 -3.60 -6.60
C LEU A 41 -15.17 -3.84 -7.42
N GLU A 42 -15.17 -4.80 -8.34
CA GLU A 42 -13.97 -5.15 -9.11
C GLU A 42 -13.39 -3.94 -9.87
N GLU A 43 -14.23 -3.10 -10.47
CA GLU A 43 -13.79 -1.92 -11.22
C GLU A 43 -13.21 -0.78 -10.36
N LYS A 44 -13.40 -0.82 -9.03
CA LYS A 44 -12.98 0.28 -8.12
C LYS A 44 -12.10 -0.18 -6.96
N GLY A 45 -12.14 -1.47 -6.63
CA GLY A 45 -11.59 -2.03 -5.41
C GLY A 45 -12.52 -1.93 -4.20
N TYR A 46 -11.93 -1.89 -3.01
CA TYR A 46 -12.66 -1.70 -1.77
C TYR A 46 -13.12 -0.25 -1.60
N LEU A 47 -14.43 -0.09 -1.39
CA LEU A 47 -15.08 1.18 -1.11
C LEU A 47 -15.60 1.21 0.31
N PHE A 48 -15.37 2.33 0.99
CA PHE A 48 -15.93 2.59 2.31
C PHE A 48 -17.25 3.36 2.18
N GLU A 49 -18.37 2.64 2.36
CA GLU A 49 -19.73 3.18 2.32
C GLU A 49 -20.38 3.00 3.70
N PRO A 50 -20.21 3.96 4.63
CA PRO A 50 -20.76 3.86 5.97
C PRO A 50 -22.29 3.70 5.99
N LYS A 51 -22.77 2.55 6.47
CA LYS A 51 -24.20 2.27 6.71
C LYS A 51 -24.50 2.05 8.19
N SER A 52 -23.51 1.55 8.91
CA SER A 52 -23.56 1.30 10.36
C SER A 52 -22.56 2.19 11.08
N PHE A 53 -22.94 2.66 12.26
CA PHE A 53 -22.10 3.50 13.11
C PHE A 53 -21.95 2.84 14.47
N SER A 54 -20.80 3.05 15.10
CA SER A 54 -20.49 2.62 16.45
C SER A 54 -20.25 3.84 17.33
N THR A 55 -20.60 3.71 18.61
CA THR A 55 -20.40 4.77 19.60
C THR A 55 -19.37 4.33 20.62
N ILE A 56 -18.37 5.18 20.86
CA ILE A 56 -17.49 5.06 22.01
C ILE A 56 -18.02 6.01 23.10
N SER A 57 -18.50 5.43 24.20
CA SER A 57 -19.07 6.16 25.34
C SER A 57 -18.13 6.14 26.54
N GLY A 58 -18.13 7.21 27.32
CA GLY A 58 -17.37 7.35 28.55
C GLY A 58 -17.94 6.59 29.76
N ASP A 59 -19.09 5.94 29.60
CA ASP A 59 -19.83 5.21 30.64
C ASP A 59 -19.06 4.01 31.24
N ARG A 60 -18.21 3.37 30.44
CA ARG A 60 -17.47 2.16 30.79
C ARG A 60 -15.97 2.42 30.85
N VAL A 61 -15.31 1.90 31.89
CA VAL A 61 -13.86 2.08 32.13
C VAL A 61 -13.00 1.76 30.90
N LYS A 62 -13.30 0.67 30.18
CA LYS A 62 -12.54 0.29 28.97
C LYS A 62 -12.72 1.31 27.85
N SER A 63 -13.95 1.72 27.58
CA SER A 63 -14.29 2.69 26.53
C SER A 63 -13.73 4.07 26.85
N LEU A 64 -13.83 4.51 28.12
CA LEU A 64 -13.24 5.75 28.61
C LEU A 64 -11.72 5.78 28.39
N ARG A 65 -11.00 4.68 28.67
CA ARG A 65 -9.54 4.59 28.40
C ARG A 65 -9.21 4.76 26.92
N THR A 66 -9.99 4.15 26.04
CA THR A 66 -9.82 4.31 24.58
C THR A 66 -10.14 5.75 24.16
N LEU A 67 -11.23 6.34 24.65
CA LEU A 67 -11.64 7.71 24.33
C LEU A 67 -10.58 8.72 24.78
N SER A 68 -10.14 8.66 26.03
CA SER A 68 -9.07 9.50 26.55
C SER A 68 -7.77 9.33 25.78
N GLY A 69 -7.45 8.10 25.36
CA GLY A 69 -6.29 7.82 24.51
C GLY A 69 -6.39 8.47 23.14
N VAL A 70 -7.56 8.40 22.50
CA VAL A 70 -7.82 9.05 21.21
C VAL A 70 -7.72 10.56 21.33
N LEU A 71 -8.35 11.18 22.34
CA LEU A 71 -8.28 12.63 22.55
C LEU A 71 -6.86 13.11 22.82
N TYR A 72 -6.11 12.38 23.64
CA TYR A 72 -4.69 12.67 23.85
C TYR A 72 -3.89 12.54 22.55
N GLY A 73 -4.11 11.46 21.79
CA GLY A 73 -3.49 11.25 20.49
C GLY A 73 -3.78 12.37 19.50
N LEU A 74 -5.04 12.82 19.39
CA LEU A 74 -5.45 13.93 18.55
C LEU A 74 -4.80 15.25 18.98
N SER A 75 -4.69 15.51 20.29
CA SER A 75 -3.98 16.69 20.80
C SER A 75 -2.50 16.67 20.41
N ARG A 76 -1.81 15.53 20.56
CA ARG A 76 -0.39 15.41 20.15
C ARG A 76 -0.22 15.51 18.63
N ALA A 77 -1.11 14.92 17.87
CA ALA A 77 -1.11 15.00 16.40
C ALA A 77 -1.29 16.44 15.92
N LEU A 78 -2.21 17.19 16.53
CA LEU A 78 -2.43 18.61 16.23
C LEU A 78 -1.20 19.45 16.56
N ASP A 79 -0.62 19.27 17.75
CA ASP A 79 0.60 19.96 18.17
C ASP A 79 1.76 19.72 17.18
N HIS A 80 1.98 18.48 16.75
CA HIS A 80 3.01 18.18 15.75
C HIS A 80 2.68 18.79 14.39
N LEU A 81 1.43 18.77 13.97
CA LEU A 81 1.00 19.36 12.69
C LEU A 81 1.22 20.89 12.65
N GLU A 82 0.86 21.59 13.73
CA GLU A 82 1.04 23.04 13.88
C GLU A 82 2.52 23.43 13.89
N ASN A 83 3.36 22.64 14.57
CA ASN A 83 4.82 22.85 14.62
C ASN A 83 5.58 22.29 13.40
N GLY A 84 4.87 21.71 12.42
CA GLY A 84 5.50 21.17 11.20
C GLY A 84 6.29 19.87 11.39
N LEU A 85 6.13 19.22 12.54
CA LEU A 85 6.73 17.94 12.90
C LEU A 85 5.88 16.75 12.42
N THR A 86 6.53 15.59 12.34
CA THR A 86 5.90 14.29 12.05
C THR A 86 6.30 13.29 13.13
N MET A 87 5.41 12.35 13.42
CA MET A 87 5.66 11.26 14.37
C MET A 87 5.47 9.92 13.67
N THR A 88 6.32 8.94 14.00
CA THR A 88 6.11 7.56 13.58
C THR A 88 5.04 6.89 14.47
N LYS A 89 4.54 5.72 14.03
CA LYS A 89 3.67 4.89 14.89
C LYS A 89 4.35 4.48 16.20
N ARG A 90 5.68 4.30 16.19
CA ARG A 90 6.45 3.99 17.39
C ARG A 90 6.51 5.18 18.33
N ASP A 91 6.75 6.38 17.81
CA ASP A 91 6.72 7.61 18.62
C ASP A 91 5.34 7.81 19.27
N PHE A 92 4.27 7.60 18.49
CA PHE A 92 2.90 7.63 19.00
C PHE A 92 2.67 6.62 20.15
N TYR A 93 3.22 5.40 20.02
CA TYR A 93 3.19 4.41 21.09
C TYR A 93 3.94 4.89 22.35
N TYR A 94 5.16 5.42 22.19
CA TYR A 94 5.94 5.92 23.34
C TYR A 94 5.26 7.12 24.02
N LEU A 95 4.66 8.04 23.27
CA LEU A 95 3.89 9.16 23.82
C LEU A 95 2.74 8.69 24.71
N HIS A 96 2.08 7.60 24.35
CA HIS A 96 1.03 6.98 25.16
C HIS A 96 1.59 6.15 26.31
N LYS A 97 2.74 5.50 26.14
CA LYS A 97 3.40 4.72 27.20
C LYS A 97 3.89 5.63 28.32
N VAL A 98 4.37 6.84 28.04
CA VAL A 98 4.81 7.78 29.08
C VAL A 98 3.66 8.20 29.99
N GLN A 99 2.44 8.27 29.46
CA GLN A 99 1.24 8.55 30.23
C GLN A 99 0.90 7.44 31.25
N LYS A 100 1.47 6.24 31.09
CA LYS A 100 1.41 5.18 32.12
C LYS A 100 2.08 5.63 33.42
N PHE A 101 3.20 6.35 33.35
CA PHE A 101 3.90 6.88 34.53
C PHE A 101 3.11 7.99 35.22
N LYS A 102 2.18 8.63 34.50
CA LYS A 102 1.22 9.61 35.04
C LYS A 102 -0.09 8.97 35.53
N GLY A 103 -0.22 7.64 35.43
CA GLY A 103 -1.40 6.90 35.88
C GLY A 103 -2.65 7.07 35.01
N THR A 104 -2.54 7.61 33.80
CA THR A 104 -3.71 8.00 32.97
C THR A 104 -4.00 7.01 31.84
N LEU A 105 -3.02 6.74 30.98
CA LEU A 105 -3.17 5.85 29.82
C LEU A 105 -2.27 4.63 29.98
N PHE A 106 -2.86 3.44 29.94
CA PHE A 106 -2.15 2.18 30.18
C PHE A 106 -2.12 1.29 28.91
N PRO A 107 -1.52 1.73 27.79
CA PRO A 107 -1.40 0.86 26.63
C PRO A 107 -0.48 -0.33 26.99
N LYS A 108 -0.95 -1.56 26.79
CA LYS A 108 -0.12 -2.74 27.04
C LYS A 108 0.81 -3.04 25.86
N GLU A 109 0.31 -2.85 24.64
CA GLU A 109 0.96 -3.28 23.40
C GLU A 109 0.80 -2.24 22.28
N GLN A 110 1.69 -2.28 21.28
CA GLN A 110 1.62 -1.39 20.11
C GLN A 110 0.32 -1.56 19.32
N ARG A 111 -0.26 -2.76 19.32
CA ARG A 111 -1.56 -3.05 18.68
C ARG A 111 -2.69 -2.18 19.22
N GLU A 112 -2.66 -1.85 20.51
CA GLU A 112 -3.66 -0.99 21.13
C GLU A 112 -3.57 0.45 20.62
N THR A 113 -2.34 0.96 20.45
CA THR A 113 -2.13 2.31 19.90
C THR A 113 -2.38 2.38 18.40
N ASP A 114 -2.09 1.31 17.66
CA ASP A 114 -2.45 1.21 16.24
C ASP A 114 -3.97 1.24 16.04
N ALA A 115 -4.74 0.55 16.90
CA ALA A 115 -6.20 0.62 16.87
C ALA A 115 -6.73 2.03 17.18
N ARG A 116 -6.08 2.77 18.08
CA ARG A 116 -6.42 4.19 18.34
C ARG A 116 -6.12 5.08 17.14
N ILE A 117 -5.02 4.85 16.42
CA ILE A 117 -4.72 5.59 15.18
C ILE A 117 -5.81 5.33 14.13
N ILE A 118 -6.24 4.08 13.94
CA ILE A 118 -7.35 3.77 13.02
C ILE A 118 -8.64 4.47 13.47
N LEU A 119 -8.95 4.47 14.77
CA LEU A 119 -10.11 5.18 15.28
C LEU A 119 -10.03 6.69 15.04
N MET A 120 -8.85 7.30 15.15
CA MET A 120 -8.61 8.70 14.77
C MET A 120 -8.86 8.92 13.27
N GLU A 121 -8.40 8.00 12.40
CA GLU A 121 -8.68 8.07 10.95
C GLU A 121 -10.18 8.03 10.66
N LEU A 122 -10.93 7.15 11.34
CA LEU A 122 -12.38 7.00 11.16
C LEU A 122 -13.18 8.18 11.72
N LEU A 123 -12.78 8.74 12.86
CA LEU A 123 -13.41 9.93 13.46
C LEU A 123 -13.19 11.17 12.60
N LEU A 124 -11.99 11.36 12.07
CA LEU A 124 -11.65 12.51 11.24
C LEU A 124 -12.05 12.31 9.77
N GLY A 125 -12.30 11.08 9.33
CA GLY A 125 -12.49 10.75 7.91
C GLY A 125 -11.28 11.15 7.06
N MET A 126 -10.08 10.92 7.58
CA MET A 126 -8.82 11.30 6.93
C MET A 126 -7.73 10.27 7.22
N PRO A 127 -6.79 10.04 6.28
CA PRO A 127 -5.63 9.20 6.55
C PRO A 127 -4.75 9.80 7.65
N ARG A 128 -4.10 8.94 8.44
CA ARG A 128 -3.20 9.36 9.53
C ARG A 128 -2.05 10.24 9.07
N GLU A 129 -1.65 10.06 7.81
CA GLU A 129 -0.64 10.86 7.16
C GLU A 129 -1.07 12.35 7.11
N ALA A 130 -2.36 12.67 7.03
CA ALA A 130 -2.86 14.05 7.04
C ALA A 130 -2.62 14.78 8.38
N PHE A 131 -2.62 14.05 9.51
CA PHE A 131 -2.42 14.60 10.85
C PHE A 131 -1.07 14.19 11.48
N SER A 132 -0.04 14.11 10.63
CA SER A 132 1.38 13.98 11.04
C SER A 132 1.78 12.66 11.68
N ILE A 133 0.96 11.60 11.55
CA ILE A 133 1.38 10.25 11.89
C ILE A 133 1.77 9.51 10.62
N THR A 134 3.05 9.22 10.46
CA THR A 134 3.60 8.61 9.24
C THR A 134 4.25 7.26 9.52
N SER A 135 4.52 6.53 8.44
CA SER A 135 5.40 5.36 8.45
C SER A 135 6.72 5.71 7.78
N ASP A 136 7.76 4.90 8.00
CA ASP A 136 9.01 5.05 7.27
C ASP A 136 8.77 4.94 5.75
N PRO A 137 9.49 5.73 4.92
CA PRO A 137 9.47 5.58 3.47
C PRO A 137 9.72 4.12 3.10
N ARG A 138 8.82 3.53 2.32
CA ARG A 138 8.98 2.20 1.74
C ARG A 138 8.53 2.22 0.30
N GLY A 139 9.47 1.87 -0.56
CA GLY A 139 9.33 1.83 -2.00
C GLY A 139 10.13 2.92 -2.70
N TRP A 140 10.51 2.61 -3.93
CA TRP A 140 11.29 3.50 -4.79
C TRP A 140 10.66 3.57 -6.18
N ILE A 141 10.92 4.65 -6.89
CA ILE A 141 10.59 4.82 -8.30
C ILE A 141 11.85 5.22 -9.05
N TYR A 142 12.15 4.48 -10.11
CA TYR A 142 13.24 4.75 -11.04
C TYR A 142 12.68 4.90 -12.45
N GLY A 143 13.15 5.89 -13.21
CA GLY A 143 12.72 6.14 -14.59
C GLY A 143 12.73 7.63 -14.94
N ASP A 144 12.43 7.95 -16.20
CA ASP A 144 12.36 9.33 -16.71
C ASP A 144 11.11 10.05 -16.17
N ILE A 145 11.13 10.38 -14.87
CA ILE A 145 10.08 11.10 -14.14
C ILE A 145 10.74 12.25 -13.39
N GLU A 146 10.30 13.47 -13.68
CA GLU A 146 10.73 14.68 -13.00
C GLU A 146 9.63 15.15 -12.06
N LEU A 147 9.98 15.36 -10.80
CA LEU A 147 9.04 15.72 -9.74
C LEU A 147 9.62 16.78 -8.81
N ILE A 148 8.74 17.50 -8.13
CA ILE A 148 9.10 18.39 -7.03
C ILE A 148 8.42 17.87 -5.77
N ASP A 149 9.19 17.65 -4.72
CA ASP A 149 8.69 17.26 -3.41
C ASP A 149 8.73 18.44 -2.41
N ARG A 150 8.55 18.15 -1.12
CA ARG A 150 8.55 19.17 -0.05
C ARG A 150 9.87 19.97 0.04
N SER A 151 10.98 19.46 -0.49
CA SER A 151 12.23 20.21 -0.56
C SER A 151 12.17 21.42 -1.51
N GLY A 152 11.16 21.45 -2.40
CA GLY A 152 11.02 22.49 -3.43
C GLY A 152 12.00 22.37 -4.58
N ARG A 153 12.83 21.31 -4.61
CA ARG A 153 13.82 21.08 -5.65
C ARG A 153 13.24 20.19 -6.75
N LEU A 154 13.67 20.43 -7.99
CA LEU A 154 13.43 19.51 -9.09
C LEU A 154 14.28 18.26 -8.89
N ILE A 155 13.63 17.11 -8.88
CA ILE A 155 14.23 15.79 -8.69
C ILE A 155 13.91 14.96 -9.92
N LYS A 156 14.93 14.33 -10.51
CA LYS A 156 14.74 13.30 -11.52
C LYS A 156 14.87 11.93 -10.89
N ALA A 157 13.84 11.10 -11.03
CA ALA A 157 13.74 9.82 -10.34
C ALA A 157 14.83 8.81 -10.74
N ASN A 158 15.41 8.93 -11.94
CA ASN A 158 16.53 8.12 -12.42
C ASN A 158 17.93 8.67 -12.08
N GLU A 159 18.03 9.90 -11.55
CA GLU A 159 19.32 10.54 -11.19
C GLU A 159 19.56 10.58 -9.66
N VAL A 160 18.66 10.00 -8.85
CA VAL A 160 18.75 10.01 -7.38
C VAL A 160 18.89 8.61 -6.83
N GLY A 161 20.08 8.27 -6.31
CA GLY A 161 20.37 6.99 -5.68
C GLY A 161 20.36 5.80 -6.67
N GLU A 162 20.84 4.64 -6.21
CA GLU A 162 20.92 3.44 -7.06
C GLU A 162 19.55 2.87 -7.47
N MET A 163 18.54 3.06 -6.62
CA MET A 163 17.20 2.49 -6.81
C MET A 163 16.16 3.56 -7.21
N GLY A 164 16.60 4.80 -7.39
CA GLY A 164 15.75 5.93 -7.71
C GLY A 164 15.18 6.68 -6.50
N TYR A 165 14.17 7.50 -6.76
CA TYR A 165 13.55 8.34 -5.74
C TYR A 165 12.78 7.50 -4.72
N SER A 166 13.12 7.67 -3.42
CA SER A 166 12.40 7.02 -2.33
C SER A 166 11.07 7.73 -2.06
N VAL A 167 9.96 7.01 -2.22
CA VAL A 167 8.62 7.60 -2.12
C VAL A 167 8.35 8.01 -0.67
N PRO A 168 8.14 9.32 -0.38
CA PRO A 168 7.95 9.81 0.96
C PRO A 168 6.61 9.34 1.55
N PRO A 169 6.42 9.40 2.87
CA PRO A 169 5.19 8.94 3.52
C PRO A 169 3.94 9.75 3.12
N ARG A 170 4.13 10.96 2.56
CA ARG A 170 3.08 11.83 2.02
C ARG A 170 3.35 12.14 0.55
N PRO A 171 3.04 11.21 -0.36
CA PRO A 171 3.19 11.42 -1.80
C PRO A 171 2.38 12.61 -2.32
N GLU A 172 1.31 13.02 -1.63
CA GLU A 172 0.44 14.13 -2.03
C GLU A 172 1.14 15.49 -2.08
N ASN A 173 2.32 15.62 -1.47
CA ASN A 173 3.14 16.83 -1.58
C ASN A 173 3.98 16.86 -2.86
N ILE A 174 3.95 15.79 -3.66
CA ILE A 174 4.69 15.67 -4.91
C ILE A 174 3.88 16.31 -6.02
N THR A 175 4.54 17.12 -6.84
CA THR A 175 4.00 17.59 -8.11
C THR A 175 4.86 17.03 -9.24
N PHE A 176 4.25 16.29 -10.16
CA PHE A 176 4.93 15.83 -11.38
C PHE A 176 5.13 17.02 -12.33
N LYS A 177 6.33 17.13 -12.89
CA LYS A 177 6.71 18.17 -13.86
C LYS A 177 6.82 17.61 -15.27
N ARG A 178 7.39 16.42 -15.39
CA ARG A 178 7.52 15.70 -16.66
C ARG A 178 7.48 14.21 -16.38
N ILE A 179 6.72 13.49 -17.19
CA ILE A 179 6.66 12.03 -17.18
C ILE A 179 7.01 11.57 -18.60
N GLY A 180 8.21 11.02 -18.76
CA GLY A 180 8.73 10.54 -20.05
C GLY A 180 8.61 9.03 -20.25
N VAL A 181 8.06 8.30 -19.27
CA VAL A 181 7.87 6.85 -19.33
C VAL A 181 6.54 6.49 -20.02
N LYS A 182 6.56 5.41 -20.81
CA LYS A 182 5.39 4.83 -21.48
C LYS A 182 4.50 4.03 -20.52
N ALA A 183 5.10 3.42 -19.50
CA ALA A 183 4.44 2.63 -18.49
C ALA A 183 5.32 2.55 -17.24
N VAL A 184 4.72 2.21 -16.10
CA VAL A 184 5.45 1.89 -14.87
C VAL A 184 5.19 0.44 -14.48
N VAL A 185 6.26 -0.32 -14.28
CA VAL A 185 6.21 -1.71 -13.80
C VAL A 185 6.51 -1.72 -12.30
N ALA A 186 5.48 -2.01 -11.51
CA ALA A 186 5.56 -2.20 -10.07
C ALA A 186 6.03 -3.63 -9.76
N ILE A 187 7.24 -3.76 -9.21
CA ILE A 187 7.93 -5.02 -8.96
C ILE A 187 7.94 -5.34 -7.47
N GLU A 188 7.51 -6.55 -7.11
CA GLU A 188 7.48 -7.01 -5.71
C GLU A 188 8.87 -6.99 -5.06
N LYS A 189 9.84 -7.65 -5.69
CA LYS A 189 11.18 -7.89 -5.15
C LYS A 189 12.21 -6.86 -5.58
N VAL A 190 13.07 -6.49 -4.63
CA VAL A 190 14.15 -5.52 -4.83
C VAL A 190 15.22 -6.07 -5.79
N GLY A 191 15.62 -7.34 -5.65
CA GLY A 191 16.70 -7.93 -6.45
C GLY A 191 16.45 -7.88 -7.96
N PRO A 192 15.35 -8.46 -8.47
CA PRO A 192 14.98 -8.40 -9.88
C PRO A 192 14.82 -6.96 -10.39
N ALA A 193 14.19 -6.08 -9.61
CA ALA A 193 14.05 -4.67 -9.97
C ALA A 193 15.40 -3.96 -10.11
N LYS A 194 16.33 -4.20 -9.18
CA LYS A 194 17.68 -3.65 -9.23
C LYS A 194 18.44 -4.14 -10.46
N ASN A 195 18.36 -5.44 -10.78
CA ASN A 195 18.99 -5.96 -11.99
C ASN A 195 18.47 -5.25 -13.24
N MET A 196 17.16 -5.03 -13.36
CA MET A 196 16.59 -4.33 -14.52
C MET A 196 17.10 -2.89 -14.65
N ILE A 197 17.24 -2.18 -13.53
CA ILE A 197 17.82 -0.83 -13.47
C ILE A 197 19.30 -0.87 -13.87
N GLU A 198 20.11 -1.76 -13.28
CA GLU A 198 21.54 -1.90 -13.57
C GLU A 198 21.82 -2.30 -15.03
N LEU A 199 20.90 -3.02 -15.66
CA LEU A 199 20.96 -3.39 -17.08
C LEU A 199 20.50 -2.27 -18.04
N GLY A 200 20.06 -1.12 -17.52
CA GLY A 200 19.63 0.05 -18.31
C GLY A 200 18.35 -0.19 -19.12
N ILE A 201 17.50 -1.13 -18.68
CA ILE A 201 16.22 -1.41 -19.31
C ILE A 201 15.26 -0.21 -19.23
N PRO A 202 15.14 0.51 -18.09
CA PRO A 202 14.25 1.67 -17.96
C PRO A 202 14.51 2.74 -19.02
N GLU A 203 15.78 3.07 -19.27
CA GLU A 203 16.22 4.05 -20.26
C GLU A 203 15.94 3.58 -21.69
N GLU A 204 16.33 2.36 -22.01
CA GLU A 204 16.20 1.78 -23.35
C GLU A 204 14.73 1.66 -23.77
N LYS A 205 13.89 1.23 -22.84
CA LYS A 205 12.49 0.90 -23.08
C LYS A 205 11.50 2.00 -22.69
N LYS A 206 12.01 3.10 -22.13
CA LYS A 206 11.23 4.23 -21.62
C LYS A 206 10.15 3.75 -20.65
N ILE A 207 10.51 2.89 -19.70
CA ILE A 207 9.61 2.41 -18.65
C ILE A 207 10.10 2.91 -17.28
N GLY A 208 9.18 3.07 -16.33
CA GLY A 208 9.52 3.26 -14.93
C GLY A 208 9.50 1.95 -14.17
N ILE A 209 10.39 1.80 -13.19
CA ILE A 209 10.44 0.67 -12.26
C ILE A 209 10.05 1.15 -10.87
N ALA A 210 8.92 0.64 -10.38
CA ALA A 210 8.39 0.92 -9.06
C ALA A 210 8.71 -0.26 -8.13
N ILE A 211 9.62 -0.09 -7.17
CA ILE A 211 10.03 -1.17 -6.26
C ILE A 211 9.08 -1.18 -5.06
N LEU A 212 8.31 -2.26 -4.89
CA LEU A 212 7.29 -2.36 -3.83
C LEU A 212 7.86 -2.83 -2.48
N GLN A 213 8.88 -3.69 -2.50
CA GLN A 213 9.47 -4.36 -1.33
C GLN A 213 8.45 -5.25 -0.59
N GLY A 214 7.85 -6.19 -1.32
CA GLY A 214 6.78 -7.06 -0.84
C GLY A 214 5.42 -6.36 -0.87
N GLN A 215 4.67 -6.42 0.24
CA GLN A 215 3.37 -5.76 0.35
C GLN A 215 3.50 -4.24 0.19
N ALA A 216 2.93 -3.71 -0.90
CA ALA A 216 3.00 -2.29 -1.21
C ALA A 216 2.46 -1.41 -0.07
N SER A 217 3.31 -0.49 0.40
CA SER A 217 3.00 0.49 1.43
C SER A 217 1.86 1.43 1.01
N ARG A 218 1.21 2.12 1.97
CA ARG A 218 0.14 3.08 1.63
C ARG A 218 0.66 4.21 0.75
N ASN A 219 1.84 4.74 1.06
CA ASN A 219 2.49 5.78 0.28
C ASN A 219 2.86 5.28 -1.13
N MET A 220 3.39 4.06 -1.28
CA MET A 220 3.71 3.55 -2.62
C MET A 220 2.45 3.36 -3.47
N ARG A 221 1.37 2.84 -2.88
CA ARG A 221 0.09 2.69 -3.59
C ARG A 221 -0.54 4.02 -3.95
N ARG A 222 -0.49 5.00 -3.06
CA ARG A 222 -0.93 6.37 -3.36
C ARG A 222 -0.10 6.99 -4.49
N PHE A 223 1.21 6.78 -4.49
CA PHE A 223 2.10 7.29 -5.54
C PHE A 223 1.81 6.65 -6.90
N LEU A 224 1.64 5.33 -6.95
CA LEU A 224 1.20 4.62 -8.18
C LEU A 224 -0.16 5.13 -8.66
N ARG A 225 -1.09 5.39 -7.74
CA ARG A 225 -2.38 6.00 -8.07
C ARG A 225 -2.21 7.38 -8.70
N MET A 226 -1.36 8.24 -8.12
CA MET A 226 -1.09 9.56 -8.67
C MET A 226 -0.49 9.49 -10.09
N LEU A 227 0.43 8.54 -10.34
CA LEU A 227 0.95 8.31 -11.70
C LEU A 227 -0.14 7.85 -12.67
N SER A 228 -1.01 6.94 -12.23
CA SER A 228 -2.15 6.48 -13.03
C SER A 228 -3.14 7.60 -13.32
N ASP A 229 -3.38 8.50 -12.37
CA ASP A 229 -4.25 9.68 -12.54
C ASP A 229 -3.66 10.67 -13.59
N GLU A 230 -2.33 10.72 -13.74
CA GLU A 230 -1.63 11.44 -14.84
C GLU A 230 -1.65 10.67 -16.18
N GLY A 231 -2.36 9.54 -16.25
CA GLY A 231 -2.51 8.73 -17.46
C GLY A 231 -1.39 7.73 -17.71
N VAL A 232 -0.52 7.46 -16.72
CA VAL A 232 0.57 6.48 -16.86
C VAL A 232 0.04 5.07 -16.63
N PRO A 233 0.14 4.15 -17.61
CA PRO A 233 -0.24 2.76 -17.43
C PRO A 233 0.61 2.06 -16.37
N ILE A 234 -0.03 1.35 -15.45
CA ILE A 234 0.63 0.64 -14.35
C ILE A 234 0.54 -0.87 -14.57
N ALA A 235 1.67 -1.54 -14.61
CA ALA A 235 1.78 -3.00 -14.62
C ALA A 235 2.30 -3.49 -13.27
N VAL A 236 1.88 -4.67 -12.82
CA VAL A 236 2.36 -5.28 -11.58
C VAL A 236 3.00 -6.63 -11.88
N LEU A 237 4.28 -6.75 -11.50
CA LEU A 237 5.13 -7.93 -11.68
C LEU A 237 5.56 -8.45 -10.30
N THR A 238 5.13 -9.66 -9.97
CA THR A 238 5.37 -10.33 -8.70
C THR A 238 5.91 -11.74 -8.93
N ASP A 239 6.27 -12.43 -7.84
CA ASP A 239 6.59 -13.86 -7.89
C ASP A 239 5.35 -14.69 -8.28
N LEU A 240 5.55 -15.95 -8.67
CA LEU A 240 4.48 -16.91 -8.89
C LEU A 240 4.15 -17.59 -7.55
N SER A 241 3.33 -16.94 -6.72
CA SER A 241 2.93 -17.48 -5.41
C SER A 241 1.52 -17.02 -4.96
N PRO A 242 0.86 -17.75 -4.03
CA PRO A 242 -0.42 -17.33 -3.45
C PRO A 242 -0.36 -15.97 -2.73
N TRP A 243 0.80 -15.60 -2.17
CA TRP A 243 1.02 -14.32 -1.51
C TRP A 243 1.18 -13.17 -2.51
N SER A 244 1.86 -13.43 -3.60
CA SER A 244 2.10 -12.48 -4.68
C SER A 244 0.80 -12.04 -5.37
N LEU A 245 -0.18 -12.94 -5.50
CA LEU A 245 -1.55 -12.57 -5.91
C LEU A 245 -2.17 -11.51 -5.00
N ARG A 246 -1.98 -11.61 -3.66
CA ARG A 246 -2.48 -10.61 -2.70
C ARG A 246 -1.76 -9.28 -2.87
N ILE A 247 -0.47 -9.29 -3.18
CA ILE A 247 0.32 -8.07 -3.40
C ILE A 247 -0.19 -7.34 -4.63
N ALA A 248 -0.32 -8.05 -5.76
CA ALA A 248 -0.89 -7.50 -6.99
C ALA A 248 -2.31 -6.96 -6.76
N ALA A 249 -3.19 -7.78 -6.18
CA ALA A 249 -4.57 -7.39 -5.89
C ALA A 249 -4.66 -6.20 -4.91
N THR A 250 -3.69 -6.00 -4.02
CA THR A 250 -3.69 -4.83 -3.12
C THR A 250 -3.30 -3.53 -3.83
N VAL A 251 -2.45 -3.60 -4.87
CA VAL A 251 -2.18 -2.45 -5.74
C VAL A 251 -3.45 -2.09 -6.53
N VAL A 252 -4.09 -3.10 -7.15
CA VAL A 252 -5.28 -2.88 -7.97
C VAL A 252 -6.48 -2.41 -7.13
N TYR A 253 -6.77 -3.08 -6.02
CA TYR A 253 -8.05 -2.94 -5.30
C TYR A 253 -7.97 -2.29 -3.92
N ASN A 254 -6.78 -1.89 -3.44
CA ASN A 254 -6.52 -1.56 -2.04
C ASN A 254 -6.68 -2.78 -1.10
N SER A 255 -6.35 -2.61 0.18
CA SER A 255 -6.51 -3.62 1.23
C SER A 255 -7.77 -3.34 2.03
N ILE A 256 -8.51 -4.39 2.42
CA ILE A 256 -9.66 -4.28 3.34
C ILE A 256 -9.31 -3.54 4.65
N ASN A 257 -8.06 -3.69 5.13
CA ASN A 257 -7.58 -3.04 6.36
C ASN A 257 -7.39 -1.52 6.21
N SER A 258 -7.36 -1.02 4.97
CA SER A 258 -7.26 0.41 4.64
C SER A 258 -8.39 0.83 3.69
N ALA A 259 -9.52 0.11 3.69
CA ALA A 259 -10.67 0.43 2.84
C ALA A 259 -11.25 1.82 3.17
N HIS A 260 -11.18 2.25 4.43
CA HIS A 260 -11.57 3.58 4.89
C HIS A 260 -10.62 4.71 4.45
N VAL A 261 -9.53 4.38 3.74
CA VAL A 261 -8.60 5.37 3.18
C VAL A 261 -8.77 5.39 1.67
N ASP A 262 -9.31 6.50 1.19
CA ASP A 262 -9.58 6.72 -0.23
C ASP A 262 -8.30 6.94 -1.05
N GLY A 263 -8.41 6.69 -2.36
CA GLY A 263 -7.36 7.03 -3.33
C GLY A 263 -6.08 6.20 -3.25
N LEU A 264 -6.14 5.00 -2.68
CA LEU A 264 -5.02 4.04 -2.64
C LEU A 264 -5.09 2.96 -3.72
N ALA A 265 -6.28 2.64 -4.23
CA ALA A 265 -6.46 1.63 -5.27
C ALA A 265 -6.06 2.19 -6.64
N VAL A 266 -5.49 1.35 -7.50
CA VAL A 266 -5.20 1.63 -8.92
C VAL A 266 -5.96 0.61 -9.79
N PRO A 267 -7.29 0.75 -9.98
CA PRO A 267 -8.09 -0.25 -10.68
C PRO A 267 -7.68 -0.51 -12.14
N GLU A 268 -7.02 0.48 -12.75
CA GLU A 268 -6.50 0.42 -14.11
C GLU A 268 -5.20 -0.39 -14.21
N ALA A 269 -4.54 -0.67 -13.08
CA ALA A 269 -3.33 -1.48 -13.07
C ALA A 269 -3.60 -2.91 -13.57
N ARG A 270 -2.60 -3.52 -14.21
CA ARG A 270 -2.70 -4.88 -14.76
C ARG A 270 -1.64 -5.78 -14.16
N PHE A 271 -2.07 -6.95 -13.68
CA PHE A 271 -1.16 -8.01 -13.27
C PHE A 271 -0.54 -8.67 -14.51
N ILE A 272 0.78 -8.55 -14.65
CA ILE A 272 1.51 -9.03 -15.83
C ILE A 272 2.28 -10.32 -15.58
N GLY A 273 2.47 -10.70 -14.32
CA GLY A 273 3.00 -12.02 -13.97
C GLY A 273 3.91 -11.98 -12.74
N ILE A 274 4.70 -13.02 -12.50
CA ILE A 274 4.70 -14.28 -13.27
C ILE A 274 3.34 -14.96 -13.17
N LYS A 275 2.74 -15.31 -14.33
CA LYS A 275 1.44 -15.98 -14.42
C LYS A 275 1.61 -17.50 -14.54
N THR A 276 0.57 -18.27 -14.24
CA THR A 276 0.60 -19.74 -14.39
C THR A 276 0.85 -20.18 -15.82
N ASP A 277 0.30 -19.45 -16.80
CA ASP A 277 0.50 -19.74 -18.22
C ASP A 277 1.97 -19.56 -18.64
N ASP A 278 2.69 -18.63 -18.01
CA ASP A 278 4.11 -18.42 -18.31
C ASP A 278 4.95 -19.66 -17.99
N VAL A 279 4.55 -20.42 -16.97
CA VAL A 279 5.25 -21.62 -16.55
C VAL A 279 4.74 -22.87 -17.25
N GLU A 280 3.43 -22.97 -17.49
CA GLU A 280 2.89 -24.20 -18.08
C GLU A 280 3.21 -24.35 -19.56
N GLU A 281 3.03 -23.28 -20.34
CA GLU A 281 3.11 -23.29 -21.81
C GLU A 281 3.85 -22.08 -22.39
N GLY A 282 4.20 -21.09 -21.56
CA GLY A 282 4.76 -19.81 -21.97
C GLY A 282 6.27 -19.69 -21.74
N PHE A 283 6.69 -18.48 -21.36
CA PHE A 283 8.09 -18.05 -21.33
C PHE A 283 9.06 -18.93 -20.50
N PHE A 284 8.54 -19.64 -19.49
CA PHE A 284 9.29 -20.49 -18.58
C PHE A 284 8.97 -21.98 -18.74
N SER A 285 8.31 -22.41 -19.83
CA SER A 285 7.87 -23.80 -20.03
C SER A 285 9.00 -24.83 -19.93
N ASP A 286 10.18 -24.47 -20.41
CA ASP A 286 11.38 -25.34 -20.40
C ASP A 286 12.16 -25.27 -19.08
N TYR A 287 11.72 -24.42 -18.14
CA TYR A 287 12.40 -24.12 -16.89
C TYR A 287 11.60 -24.53 -15.65
N LYS A 288 10.64 -25.47 -15.80
CA LYS A 288 9.84 -26.02 -14.69
C LYS A 288 10.68 -26.63 -13.55
N PHE A 289 11.95 -26.96 -13.80
CA PHE A 289 12.88 -27.44 -12.75
C PHE A 289 13.25 -26.35 -11.72
N ALA A 290 13.03 -25.07 -12.04
CA ALA A 290 13.24 -23.95 -11.11
C ALA A 290 12.04 -23.72 -10.17
N LEU A 291 10.97 -24.51 -10.30
CA LEU A 291 9.82 -24.46 -9.40
C LEU A 291 10.14 -25.11 -8.05
N GLU A 292 9.59 -24.50 -7.00
CA GLU A 292 9.70 -25.00 -5.64
C GLU A 292 8.34 -25.48 -5.14
N PRO A 293 8.29 -26.51 -4.27
CA PRO A 293 7.04 -26.93 -3.65
C PRO A 293 6.49 -25.85 -2.72
N LEU A 294 5.15 -25.77 -2.62
CA LEU A 294 4.50 -24.92 -1.64
C LEU A 294 4.80 -25.36 -0.21
N THR A 295 5.01 -24.38 0.67
CA THR A 295 5.02 -24.63 2.11
C THR A 295 3.58 -24.80 2.63
N GLN A 296 3.42 -25.31 3.86
CA GLN A 296 2.10 -25.37 4.51
C GLN A 296 1.44 -23.98 4.63
N MET A 297 2.26 -22.94 4.86
CA MET A 297 1.75 -21.57 4.94
C MET A 297 1.29 -21.05 3.59
N ASP A 298 1.98 -21.42 2.50
CA ASP A 298 1.57 -21.05 1.14
C ASP A 298 0.27 -21.76 0.76
N TYR A 299 0.14 -23.05 1.06
CA TYR A 299 -1.10 -23.80 0.82
C TYR A 299 -2.28 -23.19 1.58
N LYS A 300 -2.09 -22.85 2.86
CA LYS A 300 -3.11 -22.16 3.65
C LYS A 300 -3.48 -20.80 3.04
N ALA A 301 -2.50 -20.05 2.55
CA ALA A 301 -2.76 -18.77 1.89
C ALA A 301 -3.60 -18.96 0.60
N ALA A 302 -3.33 -20.01 -0.19
CA ALA A 302 -4.10 -20.36 -1.38
C ALA A 302 -5.55 -20.76 -1.04
N GLU A 303 -5.78 -21.51 0.04
CA GLU A 303 -7.15 -21.82 0.50
C GLU A 303 -7.88 -20.55 0.98
N ASP A 304 -7.22 -19.72 1.78
CA ASP A 304 -7.77 -18.44 2.25
C ASP A 304 -8.16 -17.52 1.07
N ASN A 305 -7.37 -17.52 -0.01
CA ASN A 305 -7.61 -16.70 -1.21
C ASN A 305 -8.96 -17.00 -1.87
N ARG A 306 -9.49 -18.22 -1.74
CA ARG A 306 -10.81 -18.62 -2.27
C ARG A 306 -11.97 -17.87 -1.62
N HIS A 307 -11.73 -17.23 -0.48
CA HIS A 307 -12.75 -16.51 0.28
C HIS A 307 -12.52 -14.99 0.29
N LEU A 308 -11.43 -14.51 -0.33
CA LEU A 308 -11.12 -13.08 -0.38
C LEU A 308 -11.88 -12.42 -1.55
N PRO A 309 -12.76 -11.42 -1.30
CA PRO A 309 -13.57 -10.80 -2.35
C PRO A 309 -12.76 -10.27 -3.54
N ASN A 310 -11.56 -9.73 -3.29
CA ASN A 310 -10.68 -9.15 -4.29
C ASN A 310 -9.88 -10.17 -5.10
N LEU A 311 -10.06 -11.47 -4.86
CA LEU A 311 -9.46 -12.56 -5.62
C LEU A 311 -10.51 -13.49 -6.24
N GLN A 312 -11.73 -13.00 -6.43
CA GLN A 312 -12.83 -13.78 -7.01
C GLN A 312 -13.03 -13.56 -8.52
N ALA A 313 -12.34 -12.59 -9.14
CA ALA A 313 -12.39 -12.45 -10.59
C ALA A 313 -11.75 -13.66 -11.29
N PRO A 314 -12.15 -13.99 -12.55
CA PRO A 314 -11.68 -15.18 -13.25
C PRO A 314 -10.16 -15.33 -13.32
N ILE A 315 -9.43 -14.22 -13.54
CA ILE A 315 -7.97 -14.23 -13.57
C ILE A 315 -7.39 -14.69 -12.24
N TRP A 316 -7.85 -14.14 -11.11
CA TRP A 316 -7.33 -14.49 -9.79
C TRP A 316 -7.67 -15.92 -9.39
N GLN A 317 -8.88 -16.39 -9.72
CA GLN A 317 -9.29 -17.76 -9.44
C GLN A 317 -8.48 -18.76 -10.27
N LYS A 318 -8.25 -18.49 -11.56
CA LYS A 318 -7.41 -19.31 -12.42
C LYS A 318 -6.00 -19.46 -11.82
N GLU A 319 -5.35 -18.34 -11.52
CA GLU A 319 -3.99 -18.34 -10.97
C GLU A 319 -3.95 -19.05 -9.61
N ASN A 320 -4.94 -18.82 -8.74
CA ASN A 320 -4.97 -19.42 -7.41
C ASN A 320 -5.25 -20.93 -7.41
N ASN A 321 -6.09 -21.41 -8.32
CA ASN A 321 -6.42 -22.84 -8.42
C ASN A 321 -5.21 -23.67 -8.86
N TRP A 322 -4.37 -23.12 -9.74
CA TRP A 322 -3.13 -23.78 -10.13
C TRP A 322 -2.22 -24.08 -8.94
N PHE A 323 -2.13 -23.18 -7.94
CA PHE A 323 -1.37 -23.43 -6.71
C PHE A 323 -1.94 -24.59 -5.89
N LEU A 324 -3.26 -24.72 -5.81
CA LEU A 324 -3.93 -25.81 -5.08
C LEU A 324 -3.74 -27.16 -5.77
N GLU A 325 -3.75 -27.17 -7.10
CA GLU A 325 -3.59 -28.36 -7.93
C GLU A 325 -2.14 -28.82 -8.04
N LYS A 326 -1.25 -27.93 -8.50
CA LYS A 326 0.16 -28.25 -8.79
C LYS A 326 1.04 -28.23 -7.57
N LYS A 327 0.68 -27.45 -6.54
CA LYS A 327 1.45 -27.30 -5.29
C LYS A 327 2.90 -26.84 -5.53
N MET A 328 3.10 -26.01 -6.55
CA MET A 328 4.38 -25.40 -6.91
C MET A 328 4.32 -23.87 -6.81
N LYS A 329 5.48 -23.22 -6.73
CA LYS A 329 5.69 -21.77 -6.82
C LYS A 329 7.00 -21.45 -7.52
N ALA A 330 7.18 -20.21 -7.93
CA ALA A 330 8.44 -19.71 -8.49
C ALA A 330 8.72 -18.30 -8.00
N GLU A 331 9.99 -17.97 -7.81
CA GLU A 331 10.42 -16.61 -7.54
C GLU A 331 10.78 -15.87 -8.85
N LEU A 332 10.72 -14.54 -8.87
CA LEU A 332 11.20 -13.72 -10.00
C LEU A 332 12.69 -13.92 -10.31
N GLU A 333 13.45 -14.53 -9.39
CA GLU A 333 14.81 -14.98 -9.63
C GLU A 333 14.92 -16.08 -10.70
N ILE A 334 13.81 -16.70 -11.14
CA ILE A 334 13.79 -17.70 -12.23
C ILE A 334 14.45 -17.20 -13.53
N PHE A 335 14.40 -15.90 -13.81
CA PHE A 335 15.10 -15.30 -14.95
C PHE A 335 16.62 -15.56 -14.91
N LYS A 336 17.22 -15.63 -13.72
CA LYS A 336 18.65 -15.96 -13.55
C LYS A 336 18.93 -17.45 -13.77
N ALA A 337 17.95 -18.32 -13.49
CA ALA A 337 18.06 -19.73 -13.81
C ALA A 337 18.06 -19.99 -15.34
N MET A 338 17.41 -19.10 -16.11
CA MET A 338 17.39 -19.18 -17.58
C MET A 338 18.72 -18.78 -18.23
N SER A 339 19.43 -17.80 -17.66
CA SER A 339 20.79 -17.50 -18.09
C SER A 339 21.67 -16.93 -16.98
N PRO A 340 22.88 -17.49 -16.77
CA PRO A 340 23.88 -16.93 -15.86
C PRO A 340 24.59 -15.69 -16.43
N SER A 341 24.40 -15.37 -17.72
CA SER A 341 25.03 -14.24 -18.41
C SER A 341 24.18 -12.98 -18.27
N ALA A 342 24.80 -11.86 -17.87
CA ALA A 342 24.12 -10.57 -17.71
C ALA A 342 23.49 -10.06 -19.03
N LYS A 343 24.14 -10.31 -20.17
CA LYS A 343 23.65 -9.87 -21.49
C LYS A 343 22.38 -10.62 -21.89
N ASP A 344 22.34 -11.91 -21.63
CA ASP A 344 21.19 -12.76 -21.94
C ASP A 344 20.05 -12.49 -20.95
N LEU A 345 20.36 -12.25 -19.67
CA LEU A 345 19.39 -11.83 -18.66
C LEU A 345 18.66 -10.54 -19.07
N LYS A 346 19.39 -9.55 -19.60
CA LYS A 346 18.79 -8.32 -20.14
C LYS A 346 17.79 -8.63 -21.25
N LYS A 347 18.20 -9.47 -22.20
CA LYS A 347 17.34 -9.88 -23.33
C LYS A 347 16.07 -10.56 -22.82
N LEU A 348 16.18 -11.47 -21.85
CA LEU A 348 15.04 -12.17 -21.26
C LEU A 348 14.05 -11.21 -20.58
N TYR A 349 14.55 -10.28 -19.77
CA TYR A 349 13.68 -9.27 -19.14
C TYR A 349 12.98 -8.40 -20.17
N VAL A 350 13.71 -7.92 -21.18
CA VAL A 350 13.14 -7.10 -22.26
C VAL A 350 12.07 -7.88 -23.01
N GLU A 351 12.35 -9.11 -23.43
CA GLU A 351 11.42 -9.95 -24.19
C GLU A 351 10.14 -10.23 -23.40
N TYR A 352 10.29 -10.60 -22.12
CA TYR A 352 9.15 -10.83 -21.25
C TYR A 352 8.32 -9.56 -21.01
N LEU A 353 8.96 -8.43 -20.68
CA LEU A 353 8.27 -7.16 -20.47
C LEU A 353 7.58 -6.66 -21.74
N SER A 354 8.24 -6.74 -22.90
CA SER A 354 7.64 -6.36 -24.19
C SER A 354 6.40 -7.19 -24.47
N MET A 355 6.48 -8.52 -24.32
CA MET A 355 5.34 -9.43 -24.53
C MET A 355 4.18 -9.10 -23.59
N LYS A 356 4.46 -8.94 -22.30
CA LYS A 356 3.42 -8.75 -21.28
C LYS A 356 2.79 -7.37 -21.27
N LEU A 357 3.56 -6.32 -21.55
CA LEU A 357 3.02 -4.97 -21.66
C LEU A 357 2.16 -4.81 -22.92
N GLU A 358 2.51 -5.46 -24.02
CA GLU A 358 1.66 -5.52 -25.21
C GLU A 358 0.36 -6.29 -24.92
N GLU A 359 0.45 -7.50 -24.35
CA GLU A 359 -0.71 -8.34 -24.02
C GLU A 359 -1.70 -7.65 -23.07
N ALA A 360 -1.19 -7.03 -22.00
CA ALA A 360 -2.03 -6.52 -20.91
C ALA A 360 -2.43 -5.05 -21.06
N LEU A 361 -1.60 -4.23 -21.72
CA LEU A 361 -1.77 -2.78 -21.78
C LEU A 361 -1.73 -2.23 -23.23
N GLY A 362 -1.41 -3.04 -24.24
CA GLY A 362 -1.27 -2.57 -25.63
C GLY A 362 -0.08 -1.63 -25.84
N ILE A 363 1.00 -1.80 -25.05
CA ILE A 363 2.16 -0.91 -25.06
C ILE A 363 3.39 -1.64 -25.60
N SER A 364 3.85 -1.20 -26.77
CA SER A 364 5.09 -1.70 -27.36
C SER A 364 6.31 -0.90 -26.87
N ILE A 365 7.33 -1.61 -26.39
CA ILE A 365 8.56 -1.04 -25.82
C ILE A 365 9.85 -1.49 -26.52
#